data_AF-A0AA38KWI1-F1
#
_entry.id   AF-A0AA38KWI1-F1
#
_cell.length_a   1.000
_cell.length_b   1.000
_cell.length_c   1.000
_cell.angle_alpha   90.00
_cell.angle_beta   90.00
_cell.angle_gamma   90.00
#
_symmetry.space_group_name_H-M   'P 1'
#
loop_
_entity.id
_entity.type
_entity.pdbx_description
1 polymer ?
#
loop_
_entity_poly.entity_id
_entity_poly.type
_entity_poly.pdbx_seq_one_letter_code
_entity_poly.pdbx_strand_id
1 'polypeptide(L)' 'PEGANLTIMTGNNHFGNLAVFDDPITLDNNLHSPPVGRAQGFYFYDMKNTFSAWLGFTFVLNSTHHRGTITFNGADPILT' A
#
# COMPACT_ATOMS: atom_id res chain seq x y z
N PRO A 1 4.65 -1.77 8.62
CA PRO A 1 3.50 -0.90 8.97
C PRO A 1 2.51 -1.75 9.77
N GLU A 2 1.65 -1.12 10.56
CA GLU A 2 0.61 -1.83 11.31
C GLU A 2 -0.36 -2.53 10.35
N GLY A 3 -0.79 -3.74 10.68
CA GLY A 3 -1.74 -4.52 9.86
C GLY A 3 -1.16 -5.25 8.64
N ALA A 4 0.05 -4.91 8.16
CA ALA A 4 0.68 -5.57 7.03
C ALA A 4 1.60 -6.73 7.45
N ASN A 5 1.84 -7.67 6.52
CA ASN A 5 2.92 -8.64 6.67
C ASN A 5 4.25 -8.02 6.20
N LEU A 6 5.21 -7.89 7.12
CA LEU A 6 6.49 -7.21 6.88
C LEU A 6 7.64 -8.22 6.82
N THR A 7 8.35 -8.22 5.69
CA THR A 7 9.65 -8.89 5.55
C THR A 7 10.76 -7.85 5.60
N ILE A 8 11.66 -8.00 6.57
CA ILE A 8 12.84 -7.14 6.71
C ILE A 8 14.00 -7.79 5.97
N MET A 9 14.54 -7.09 4.97
CA MET A 9 15.65 -7.58 4.14
C MET A 9 17.01 -7.09 4.65
N THR A 10 17.10 -5.81 5.04
CA THR A 10 18.34 -5.22 5.59
C THR A 10 18.03 -4.10 6.59
N GLY A 11 19.00 -3.78 7.44
CA GLY A 11 18.98 -2.61 8.33
C GLY A 11 19.35 -1.29 7.65
N ASN A 12 19.79 -1.32 6.38
CA ASN A 12 20.21 -0.12 5.66
C ASN A 12 19.00 0.60 5.05
N ASN A 13 18.50 1.63 5.76
CA ASN A 13 17.45 2.52 5.26
C ASN A 13 16.19 1.77 4.78
N HIS A 14 15.89 0.62 5.41
CA HIS A 14 14.80 -0.28 5.03
C HIS A 14 14.84 -0.78 3.58
N PHE A 15 15.93 -0.59 2.85
CA PHE A 15 16.05 -0.98 1.44
C PHE A 15 15.66 -2.45 1.24
N GLY A 16 14.74 -2.71 0.32
CA GLY A 16 14.21 -4.04 0.03
C GLY A 16 13.19 -4.56 1.04
N ASN A 17 12.96 -3.91 2.20
CA ASN A 17 11.89 -4.33 3.11
C ASN A 17 10.56 -4.29 2.35
N LEU A 18 9.82 -5.38 2.41
CA LEU A 18 8.58 -5.60 1.69
C LEU A 18 7.43 -5.63 2.69
N ALA A 19 6.39 -4.84 2.46
CA ALA A 19 5.14 -4.92 3.18
C ALA A 19 4.03 -5.35 2.22
N VAL A 20 3.34 -6.45 2.56
CA VAL A 20 2.13 -6.92 1.86
C VAL A 20 0.92 -6.51 2.69
N PHE A 21 -0.02 -5.79 2.08
CA PHE A 21 -1.13 -5.15 2.78
C PHE A 21 -2.49 -5.47 2.13
N ASP A 22 -3.54 -5.34 2.94
CA ASP A 22 -4.94 -5.50 2.57
C ASP A 22 -5.76 -4.48 3.38
N ASP A 23 -5.78 -3.24 2.91
CA ASP A 23 -6.25 -2.08 3.69
C ASP A 23 -7.67 -1.67 3.28
N PRO A 24 -8.53 -1.23 4.22
CA PRO A 24 -9.87 -0.73 3.89
C PRO A 24 -9.80 0.60 3.13
N ILE A 25 -10.66 0.77 2.11
CA ILE A 25 -10.84 2.06 1.41
C ILE A 25 -12.13 2.70 1.89
N THR A 26 -12.06 3.89 2.48
CA THR A 26 -13.21 4.68 2.96
C THR A 26 -13.46 5.91 2.08
N LEU A 27 -14.68 6.44 2.12
CA LEU A 27 -15.04 7.69 1.39
C LEU A 27 -14.63 8.96 2.14
N ASP A 28 -14.28 8.83 3.41
CA ASP A 28 -13.83 9.89 4.29
C ASP A 28 -12.50 9.51 4.96
N ASN A 29 -11.97 10.41 5.78
CA ASN A 29 -10.71 10.21 6.51
C ASN A 29 -10.88 9.45 7.84
N ASN A 30 -12.04 8.82 8.07
CA ASN A 30 -12.29 8.05 9.29
C ASN A 30 -12.07 6.56 9.05
N LEU A 31 -11.04 5.98 9.67
CA LEU A 31 -10.70 4.56 9.52
C LEU A 31 -11.77 3.59 10.04
N HIS A 32 -12.75 4.07 10.81
CA HIS A 32 -13.89 3.28 11.27
C HIS A 32 -15.13 3.36 10.36
N SER A 33 -15.10 4.18 9.31
CA SER A 33 -16.20 4.26 8.35
C SER A 33 -16.34 2.97 7.55
N PRO A 34 -17.55 2.63 7.07
CA PRO A 34 -17.75 1.43 6.25
C PRO A 34 -16.88 1.47 4.98
N PRO A 35 -16.08 0.43 4.70
CA PRO A 35 -15.24 0.42 3.51
C PRO A 35 -16.07 0.24 2.24
N VAL A 36 -15.69 0.93 1.16
CA VAL A 36 -16.25 0.78 -0.19
C VAL A 36 -15.46 -0.23 -1.04
N GLY A 37 -14.35 -0.73 -0.51
CA GLY A 37 -13.46 -1.70 -1.15
C GLY A 37 -12.21 -1.93 -0.29
N ARG A 38 -11.23 -2.60 -0.88
CA ARG A 38 -9.93 -2.87 -0.25
C ARG A 38 -8.78 -2.57 -1.19
N ALA A 39 -7.67 -2.04 -0.66
CA ALA A 39 -6.42 -1.88 -1.38
C ALA A 39 -5.53 -3.09 -1.07
N GLN A 40 -5.31 -3.94 -2.07
CA GLN A 40 -4.59 -5.20 -1.93
C GLN A 40 -3.33 -5.19 -2.75
N GLY A 41 -2.18 -5.39 -2.11
CA GLY A 41 -0.91 -5.39 -2.83
C GLY A 41 0.29 -5.32 -1.91
N PHE A 42 1.33 -4.69 -2.40
CA PHE A 42 2.58 -4.55 -1.68
C PHE A 42 3.26 -3.23 -2.00
N TYR A 43 4.20 -2.88 -1.12
CA TYR A 43 5.24 -1.91 -1.43
C TYR A 43 6.57 -2.40 -0.89
N PHE A 44 7.66 -1.99 -1.53
CA PHE A 44 9.00 -2.19 -1.00
C PHE A 44 9.82 -0.91 -1.12
N TYR A 45 10.73 -0.69 -0.16
CA TYR A 45 11.63 0.46 -0.22
C TYR A 45 12.73 0.21 -1.25
N ASP A 46 12.95 1.16 -2.15
CA ASP A 46 13.80 0.98 -3.34
C ASP A 46 15.05 1.88 -3.37
N MET A 47 15.29 2.65 -2.30
CA MET A 47 16.49 3.48 -2.15
C MET A 47 17.29 3.17 -0.87
N LYS A 48 18.62 3.27 -0.98
CA LYS A 48 19.55 2.95 0.11
C LYS A 48 19.87 4.12 1.04
N ASN A 49 19.57 5.35 0.61
CA ASN A 49 20.05 6.59 1.22
C ASN A 49 18.93 7.56 1.61
N THR A 50 17.69 7.33 1.19
CA THR A 50 16.51 8.14 1.51
C THR A 50 15.25 7.30 1.38
N PHE A 51 14.14 7.76 1.95
CA PHE A 51 12.88 7.04 1.89
C PHE A 51 12.20 7.24 0.53
N SER A 52 12.10 6.15 -0.21
CA SER A 52 11.37 6.00 -1.46
C SER A 52 10.86 4.56 -1.51
N ALA A 53 9.74 4.35 -2.19
CA ALA A 53 9.15 3.03 -2.35
C ALA A 53 8.68 2.81 -3.79
N TRP A 54 8.51 1.54 -4.15
CA TRP A 54 7.71 1.14 -5.30
C TRP A 54 6.42 0.48 -4.81
N LEU A 55 5.28 0.93 -5.32
CA LEU A 55 3.97 0.39 -4.98
C LEU A 55 3.42 -0.44 -6.14
N GLY A 56 2.79 -1.56 -5.80
CA GLY A 56 2.00 -2.36 -6.72
C GLY A 56 0.78 -2.90 -5.99
N PHE A 57 -0.40 -2.37 -6.31
CA PHE A 57 -1.64 -2.76 -5.63
C PHE A 57 -2.88 -2.61 -6.51
N THR A 58 -3.96 -3.24 -6.08
CA THR A 58 -5.26 -3.20 -6.74
C THR A 58 -6.31 -2.72 -5.75
N PHE A 59 -7.11 -1.75 -6.15
CA PHE A 59 -8.38 -1.47 -5.51
C PHE A 59 -9.38 -2.55 -5.92
N VAL A 60 -9.80 -3.37 -4.97
CA VAL A 60 -10.90 -4.32 -5.11
C VAL A 60 -12.16 -3.64 -4.59
N LEU A 61 -12.92 -3.05 -5.51
CA LEU A 61 -14.13 -2.28 -5.20
C LEU A 61 -15.34 -3.21 -5.22
N ASN A 62 -16.14 -3.16 -4.16
CA ASN A 62 -17.35 -3.97 -4.03
C ASN A 62 -18.43 -3.23 -3.23
N SER A 63 -18.87 -2.09 -3.75
CA SER A 63 -19.95 -1.28 -3.17
C SER A 63 -21.22 -1.32 -4.02
N THR A 64 -22.24 -0.57 -3.62
CA THR A 64 -23.47 -0.35 -4.40
C THR A 64 -23.20 0.41 -5.70
N HIS A 65 -22.21 1.30 -5.71
CA HIS A 65 -21.93 2.20 -6.83
C HIS A 65 -20.78 1.73 -7.73
N HIS A 66 -19.81 1.01 -7.16
CA HIS A 66 -18.62 0.56 -7.89
C HIS A 66 -18.32 -0.89 -7.59
N ARG A 67 -18.19 -1.69 -8.65
CA ARG A 67 -17.79 -3.10 -8.59
C ARG A 67 -16.76 -3.37 -9.66
N GLY A 68 -15.62 -3.91 -9.26
CA GLY A 68 -14.52 -4.21 -10.17
C GLY A 68 -13.17 -3.90 -9.53
N THR A 69 -12.14 -3.90 -10.37
CA THR A 69 -10.75 -3.73 -9.93
C THR A 69 -10.05 -2.63 -10.69
N ILE A 70 -9.22 -1.83 -10.01
CA ILE A 70 -8.33 -0.86 -10.62
C ILE A 70 -6.92 -1.13 -10.08
N THR A 71 -5.95 -1.35 -10.97
CA THR A 71 -4.57 -1.69 -10.60
C THR A 71 -3.66 -0.49 -10.81
N PHE A 72 -2.80 -0.23 -9.82
CA PHE A 72 -1.81 0.84 -9.79
C PHE A 72 -0.43 0.24 -9.58
N ASN A 73 0.55 0.82 -10.24
CA ASN A 73 1.94 0.40 -10.15
C ASN A 73 2.86 1.55 -10.52
N GLY A 74 3.78 1.89 -9.64
CA GLY A 74 4.71 2.99 -9.85
C GLY A 74 5.58 3.30 -8.64
N ALA A 75 6.55 4.17 -8.86
CA ALA A 75 7.40 4.71 -7.82
C ALA A 75 6.62 5.73 -6.96
N ASP A 76 6.92 5.75 -5.67
CA ASP A 76 6.43 6.66 -4.65
C ASP A 76 7.62 7.34 -3.96
N PRO A 77 8.04 8.51 -4.46
CA PRO A 77 9.11 9.31 -3.88
C PRO A 77 8.62 9.96 -2.57
N ILE A 78 8.87 9.30 -1.43
CA ILE A 78 8.36 9.75 -0.12
C ILE A 78 9.10 11.02 0.37
N LEU A 79 10.45 11.00 0.35
CA LEU A 79 11.30 12.11 0.83
C LEU A 79 12.38 12.56 -0.19
N THR A 80 12.36 12.03 -1.42
CA THR A 80 13.28 12.45 -2.50
C THR A 80 12.84 13.71 -3.20
#